data_AF-A0A6J5C7K0-F1
#
_entry.id   AF-A0A6J5C7K0-F1
#
_cell.length_a   1.000
_cell.length_b   1.000
_cell.length_c   1.000
_cell.angle_alpha   90.00
_cell.angle_beta   90.00
_cell.angle_gamma   90.00
#
_symmetry.space_group_name_H-M   'P 1'
#
loop_
_entity.id
_entity.type
_entity.pdbx_description
1 polymer ?
#
loop_
_entity_poly.entity_id
_entity_poly.type
_entity_poly.pdbx_seq_one_letter_code
_entity_poly.pdbx_strand_id
1 'polypeptide(L)'
;MYVAVSIKRMERQSNAPARRTQATFSPVNMNRLAKFLPLENVVVGLSVTSKKRVFEQAGLIFENQNGIARSTVTDNLFARERLGSTGLGEGVAIPHGRIKGGNVPGVVEG
;
A
#
# COMPACT_ATOMS: atom_id res chain seq x y z
N MET A 1 3.33 6.53 4.54
CA MET A 1 1.99 6.23 4.02
C MET A 1 2.20 5.06 3.08
N TYR A 2 1.76 3.88 3.51
CA TYR A 2 2.43 2.62 3.24
C TYR A 2 2.24 2.14 1.79
N VAL A 3 3.32 2.12 1.00
CA VAL A 3 3.38 1.36 -0.26
C VAL A 3 4.02 0.01 0.04
N ALA A 4 3.22 -0.93 0.54
CA ALA A 4 3.68 -2.27 0.87
C ALA A 4 3.74 -3.15 -0.39
N VAL A 5 4.85 -3.08 -1.14
CA VAL A 5 5.14 -4.04 -2.22
C VAL A 5 5.74 -5.30 -1.61
N SER A 6 5.04 -6.42 -1.66
CA SER A 6 5.58 -7.73 -1.26
C SER A 6 5.28 -8.80 -2.30
N ILE A 7 6.32 -9.58 -2.63
CA ILE A 7 6.42 -10.51 -3.77
C ILE A 7 7.41 -11.61 -3.35
N LYS A 8 7.16 -12.93 -3.47
CA LYS A 8 5.96 -13.70 -3.87
C LYS A 8 6.31 -15.20 -3.73
N ARG A 9 5.41 -16.05 -3.17
CA ARG A 9 5.01 -17.38 -3.70
C ARG A 9 4.22 -18.21 -2.66
N MET A 10 3.04 -18.69 -3.04
CA MET A 10 2.32 -19.77 -2.36
C MET A 10 1.87 -20.78 -3.40
N GLU A 11 2.09 -22.07 -3.13
CA GLU A 11 1.79 -23.15 -4.08
C GLU A 11 0.31 -23.55 -4.03
N ARG A 12 -0.21 -24.07 -5.15
CA ARG A 12 -1.60 -24.53 -5.23
C ARG A 12 -1.71 -25.98 -4.75
N GLN A 13 -2.56 -26.21 -3.76
CA GLN A 13 -3.27 -27.47 -3.41
C GLN A 13 -4.25 -27.12 -2.28
N SER A 14 -5.45 -27.70 -2.14
CA SER A 14 -6.25 -28.58 -3.00
C SER A 14 -7.73 -28.48 -2.56
N ASN A 15 -8.67 -29.05 -3.33
CA ASN A 15 -10.11 -28.86 -3.17
C ASN A 15 -10.72 -29.73 -2.03
N ALA A 16 -11.61 -29.18 -1.19
CA ALA A 16 -12.36 -29.91 -0.16
C ALA A 16 -13.77 -29.31 0.08
N PRO A 17 -14.82 -30.12 0.37
CA PRO A 17 -16.21 -29.66 0.35
C PRO A 17 -16.64 -28.90 1.61
N ALA A 18 -17.61 -28.00 1.45
CA ALA A 18 -18.03 -27.04 2.45
C ALA A 18 -18.83 -27.67 3.62
N ARG A 19 -18.36 -27.45 4.86
CA ARG A 19 -19.15 -27.67 6.08
C ARG A 19 -19.72 -26.32 6.56
N ARG A 20 -21.04 -26.14 6.43
CA ARG A 20 -21.74 -24.89 6.79
C ARG A 20 -21.90 -24.73 8.30
N THR A 21 -20.81 -24.53 9.03
CA THR A 21 -20.85 -23.98 10.39
C THR A 21 -21.22 -22.50 10.31
N GLN A 22 -22.33 -22.11 10.92
CA GLN A 22 -22.66 -20.70 11.19
C GLN A 22 -21.71 -20.18 12.28
N ALA A 23 -20.46 -19.87 11.89
CA ALA A 23 -19.61 -19.02 12.71
C ALA A 23 -20.24 -17.63 12.74
N THR A 24 -20.65 -17.19 13.92
CA THR A 24 -21.04 -15.79 14.15
C THR A 24 -19.83 -14.92 13.85
N PHE A 25 -19.83 -14.26 12.70
CA PHE A 25 -18.83 -13.29 12.32
C PHE A 25 -18.99 -12.07 13.24
N SER A 26 -18.33 -12.11 14.41
CA SER A 26 -18.01 -10.90 15.15
C SER A 26 -17.33 -9.95 14.18
N PRO A 27 -17.74 -8.67 14.09
CA PRO A 27 -17.09 -7.72 13.21
C PRO A 27 -15.59 -7.73 13.54
N VAL A 28 -14.79 -8.02 12.50
CA VAL A 28 -13.36 -8.29 12.62
C VAL A 28 -12.70 -7.20 13.47
N ASN A 29 -11.75 -7.56 14.33
CA ASN A 29 -10.96 -6.59 15.08
C ASN A 29 -10.05 -5.81 14.10
N MET A 30 -10.63 -4.82 13.43
CA MET A 30 -10.02 -4.08 12.34
C MET A 30 -8.92 -3.18 12.90
N ASN A 31 -7.69 -3.46 12.52
CA ASN A 31 -6.55 -2.63 12.88
C ASN A 31 -6.66 -1.23 12.23
N ARG A 32 -5.84 -0.28 12.70
CA ARG A 32 -5.87 1.10 12.20
C ARG A 32 -5.54 1.24 10.70
N LEU A 33 -4.86 0.26 10.09
CA LEU A 33 -4.48 0.28 8.67
C LEU A 33 -5.66 -0.03 7.75
N ALA A 34 -6.64 -0.82 8.20
CA ALA A 34 -7.81 -1.20 7.38
C ALA A 34 -8.65 0.00 6.91
N LYS A 35 -8.54 1.16 7.58
CA LYS A 35 -9.18 2.42 7.16
C LYS A 35 -8.44 3.13 6.02
N PHE A 36 -7.21 2.72 5.72
CA PHE A 36 -6.25 3.43 4.86
C PHE A 36 -5.67 2.55 3.75
N LEU A 37 -6.04 1.26 3.71
CA LEU A 37 -5.64 0.28 2.70
C LEU A 37 -6.89 -0.44 2.17
N PRO A 38 -7.74 0.23 1.38
CA PRO A 38 -8.79 -0.46 0.65
C PRO A 38 -8.16 -1.32 -0.46
N LEU A 39 -8.90 -2.30 -0.98
CA LEU A 39 -8.34 -3.38 -1.82
C LEU A 39 -7.73 -2.86 -3.12
N GLU A 40 -8.30 -1.81 -3.69
CA GLU A 40 -7.80 -1.12 -4.87
C GLU A 40 -6.39 -0.52 -4.68
N ASN A 41 -5.97 -0.21 -3.45
CA ASN A 41 -4.61 0.28 -3.14
C ASN A 41 -3.59 -0.87 -3.02
N VAL A 42 -4.01 -2.14 -3.08
CA VAL A 42 -3.15 -3.31 -2.90
C VAL A 42 -2.72 -3.87 -4.26
N VAL A 43 -1.50 -3.53 -4.68
CA VAL A 43 -0.91 -4.02 -5.94
C VAL A 43 0.12 -5.11 -5.67
N VAL A 44 -0.09 -6.29 -6.27
CA VAL A 44 0.81 -7.46 -6.17
C VAL A 44 1.41 -7.82 -7.52
N GLY A 45 2.64 -8.36 -7.51
CA GLY A 45 3.32 -8.79 -8.74
C GLY A 45 3.77 -7.66 -9.68
N LEU A 46 3.86 -6.42 -9.17
CA LEU A 46 4.33 -5.25 -9.91
C LEU A 46 5.77 -5.46 -10.42
N SER A 47 5.95 -5.48 -11.74
CA SER A 47 7.26 -5.60 -12.38
C SER A 47 7.87 -4.23 -12.61
N VAL A 48 8.88 -3.86 -11.81
CA VAL A 48 9.57 -2.57 -11.87
C VAL A 48 11.06 -2.72 -11.59
N THR A 49 11.89 -2.01 -12.36
CA THR A 49 13.35 -2.15 -12.36
C THR A 49 14.10 -1.15 -11.47
N SER A 50 13.39 -0.20 -10.85
CA SER A 50 14.02 0.79 -9.96
C SER A 50 13.04 1.37 -8.94
N LYS A 51 13.59 1.92 -7.85
CA LYS A 51 12.85 2.65 -6.82
C LYS A 51 12.05 3.83 -7.39
N LYS A 52 12.57 4.49 -8.44
CA LYS A 52 11.85 5.55 -9.18
C LYS A 52 10.55 5.04 -9.77
N ARG A 53 10.57 3.87 -10.42
CA ARG A 53 9.36 3.25 -10.97
C ARG A 53 8.36 2.86 -9.87
N VAL A 54 8.82 2.37 -8.71
CA VAL A 54 7.92 2.10 -7.56
C VAL A 54 7.18 3.36 -7.12
N PHE A 55 7.87 4.49 -6.97
CA PHE A 55 7.25 5.74 -6.52
C PHE A 55 6.33 6.37 -7.58
N GLU A 56 6.69 6.29 -8.87
CA GLU A 56 5.81 6.68 -9.98
C GLU A 56 4.51 5.85 -10.02
N GLN A 57 4.60 4.54 -9.77
CA GLN A 57 3.42 3.66 -9.70
C GLN A 57 2.56 3.97 -8.47
N ALA A 58 3.16 4.26 -7.32
CA ALA A 58 2.42 4.77 -6.16
C ALA A 58 1.69 6.08 -6.50
N GLY A 59 2.34 7.02 -7.19
CA GLY A 59 1.71 8.26 -7.64
C GLY A 59 0.50 8.03 -8.54
N LEU A 60 0.57 7.08 -9.48
CA LEU A 60 -0.58 6.71 -10.33
C LEU A 60 -1.76 6.14 -9.53
N ILE A 61 -1.48 5.30 -8.53
CA ILE A 61 -2.49 4.69 -7.65
C ILE A 61 -3.26 5.77 -6.89
N PHE A 62 -2.55 6.67 -6.20
CA PHE A 62 -3.13 7.80 -5.46
C PHE A 62 -3.86 8.81 -6.36
N GLU A 63 -3.39 9.04 -7.58
CA GLU A 63 -4.08 9.91 -8.53
C GLU A 63 -5.43 9.33 -8.96
N ASN A 64 -5.44 8.04 -9.35
CA ASN A 64 -6.64 7.35 -9.80
C ASN A 64 -7.71 7.21 -8.70
N GLN A 65 -7.30 7.09 -7.44
CA GLN A 65 -8.20 6.79 -6.32
C GLN A 65 -8.59 8.01 -5.49
N ASN A 66 -7.73 9.03 -5.47
CA ASN A 66 -7.86 10.15 -4.52
C ASN A 66 -7.70 11.52 -5.19
N GLY A 67 -7.47 11.59 -6.50
CA GLY A 67 -7.32 12.86 -7.23
C GLY A 67 -6.04 13.64 -6.88
N ILE A 68 -5.11 13.03 -6.15
CA ILE A 68 -3.83 13.67 -5.80
C ILE A 68 -2.89 13.53 -6.99
N ALA A 69 -2.38 14.65 -7.51
CA ALA A 69 -1.43 14.64 -8.63
C ALA A 69 -0.26 13.66 -8.41
N ARG A 70 -0.04 12.75 -9.37
CA ARG A 70 0.98 11.69 -9.29
C ARG A 70 2.39 12.23 -9.02
N SER A 71 2.69 13.42 -9.52
CA SER A 71 3.95 14.14 -9.31
C SER A 71 4.14 14.46 -7.83
N THR A 72 3.17 15.12 -7.20
CA THR A 72 3.20 15.45 -5.76
C THR A 72 3.48 14.23 -4.89
N VAL A 73 2.82 13.10 -5.16
CA VAL A 73 3.08 11.84 -4.42
C VAL A 73 4.50 11.34 -4.69
N THR A 74 4.91 11.25 -5.95
CA THR A 74 6.24 10.76 -6.36
C THR A 74 7.37 11.60 -5.74
N ASP A 75 7.24 12.93 -5.82
CA ASP A 75 8.21 13.90 -5.32
C ASP A 75 8.31 13.88 -3.80
N ASN A 76 7.18 13.79 -3.09
CA ASN A 76 7.16 13.71 -1.62
C ASN A 76 7.78 12.39 -1.10
N LEU A 77 7.53 11.27 -1.78
CA LEU A 77 8.19 9.98 -1.48
C LEU A 77 9.71 10.08 -1.74
N PHE A 78 10.11 10.69 -2.86
CA PHE A 78 11.53 10.90 -3.16
C PHE A 78 12.24 11.84 -2.19
N ALA A 79 11.59 12.93 -1.79
CA ALA A 79 12.13 13.89 -0.84
C ALA A 79 12.44 13.21 0.49
N ARG A 80 11.55 12.35 0.99
CA ARG A 80 11.80 11.56 2.19
C ARG A 80 12.89 10.52 1.99
N GLU A 81 12.90 9.79 0.88
CA GLU A 81 13.87 8.73 0.62
C GLU A 81 15.32 9.27 0.50
N ARG A 82 15.49 10.52 0.02
CA ARG A 82 16.78 11.23 0.00
C ARG A 82 17.37 11.50 1.38
N LEU A 83 16.55 11.58 2.43
CA LEU A 83 17.03 11.74 3.82
C LEU A 83 17.58 10.43 4.41
N GLY A 84 17.40 9.31 3.73
CA GLY A 84 17.79 7.97 4.19
C GLY A 84 16.74 6.93 3.81
N SER A 85 17.22 5.73 3.47
CA SER A 85 16.41 4.60 3.03
C SER A 85 15.19 4.36 3.94
N THR A 86 14.03 4.14 3.34
CA THR A 86 12.82 3.69 4.07
C THR A 86 12.69 2.15 4.15
N GLY A 87 13.70 1.42 3.69
CA GLY A 87 13.81 -0.03 3.86
C GLY A 87 14.06 -0.44 5.31
N LEU A 88 13.38 -1.49 5.76
CA LEU A 88 13.50 -2.04 7.12
C LEU A 88 14.36 -3.32 7.20
N GLY A 89 14.82 -3.84 6.05
CA GLY A 89 15.39 -5.19 5.93
C GLY A 89 14.38 -6.18 5.33
N GLU A 90 14.81 -7.42 5.09
CA GLU A 90 13.95 -8.53 4.65
C GLU A 90 13.01 -8.25 3.45
N GLY A 91 13.44 -7.38 2.53
CA GLY A 91 12.63 -6.97 1.37
C GLY A 91 11.46 -6.03 1.68
N VAL A 92 11.33 -5.53 2.92
CA VAL A 92 10.25 -4.64 3.36
C VAL A 92 10.72 -3.17 3.40
N ALA A 93 9.84 -2.25 3.00
CA ALA A 93 10.05 -0.82 3.12
C ALA A 93 8.75 -0.08 3.49
N ILE A 94 8.88 1.11 4.08
CA ILE A 94 7.75 2.02 4.34
C ILE A 94 8.03 3.39 3.70
N PRO A 95 7.90 3.54 2.37
CA PRO A 95 7.89 4.85 1.74
C PRO A 95 6.83 5.75 2.38
N HIS A 96 7.16 7.02 2.62
CA HIS A 96 6.22 7.97 3.22
C HIS A 96 6.54 9.41 2.85
N GLY A 97 5.50 10.23 2.74
CA GLY A 97 5.57 11.67 2.59
C GLY A 97 4.31 12.30 3.17
N ARG A 98 4.36 13.61 3.45
CA ARG A 98 3.17 14.41 3.76
C ARG A 98 2.61 15.00 2.47
N ILE A 99 1.32 15.24 2.42
CA ILE A 99 0.61 15.91 1.33
C ILE A 99 -0.27 16.97 1.99
N LYS A 100 -0.32 18.19 1.45
CA LYS A 100 -1.06 19.31 2.05
C LYS A 100 -2.51 19.31 1.58
N GLY A 101 -3.46 19.47 2.51
CA GLY A 101 -4.88 19.70 2.20
C GLY A 101 -5.60 18.48 1.61
N GLY A 102 -5.10 17.27 1.86
CA GLY A 102 -5.67 16.03 1.37
C GLY A 102 -6.53 15.35 2.43
N ASN A 103 -7.85 15.54 2.38
CA ASN A 103 -8.80 14.80 3.23
C ASN A 103 -9.02 13.37 2.71
N VAL A 104 -7.92 12.62 2.60
CA VAL A 104 -7.80 11.34 1.90
C VAL A 104 -7.36 10.26 2.90
N PRO A 105 -8.00 9.07 2.91
CA PRO A 105 -7.69 8.01 3.86
C PRO A 105 -6.20 7.68 3.99
N GLY A 106 -5.61 8.16 5.08
CA GLY A 106 -4.27 7.81 5.53
C GLY A 106 -3.16 8.75 5.05
N VAL A 107 -3.48 9.76 4.25
CA VAL A 107 -2.66 10.98 4.21
C VAL A 107 -2.64 11.58 5.61
N VAL A 108 -1.45 11.85 6.14
CA VAL A 108 -1.28 12.45 7.46
C VAL A 108 -0.88 13.92 7.28
N GLU A 109 -1.82 14.81 7.55
CA GLU A 109 -1.61 16.26 7.65
C GLU A 109 -0.62 16.59 8.78
N GLY A 110 0.06 17.75 8.65
CA GLY A 110 0.87 18.36 9.71
C GLY A 110 2.01 19.21 9.20
#